data_AF-A0A258FD98-F1
#
_entry.id   AF-A0A258FD98-F1
#
_cell.length_a   1.000
_cell.length_b   1.000
_cell.length_c   1.000
_cell.angle_alpha   90.00
_cell.angle_beta   90.00
_cell.angle_gamma   90.00
#
_symmetry.space_group_name_H-M   'P 1'
#
loop_
_entity.id
_entity.type
_entity.pdbx_description
1 polymer ?
#
loop_
_entity_poly.entity_id
_entity_poly.type
_entity_poly.pdbx_seq_one_letter_code
_entity_poly.pdbx_strand_id
1 'polypeptide(L)'
;MAKSKFPGGRRTGNPAAGARPQTASASAATVTVDDAPAKKKTSPAQFFSQVRAEGRKIIWPSRKETWITSVMVFIMVLLAAAFFWIVDWLLGQASTIVLAIGQ
;
A
#
# COMPACT_ATOMS: atom_id res chain seq x y z
N MET A 1 34.29 -36.43 14.42
CA MET A 1 35.27 -35.53 13.76
C MET A 1 34.48 -34.41 13.12
N ALA A 2 34.66 -33.11 13.30
CA ALA A 2 35.61 -32.30 14.06
C ALA A 2 34.95 -30.93 14.30
N LYS A 3 35.24 -30.32 15.45
CA LYS A 3 35.08 -28.87 15.68
C LYS A 3 36.19 -28.14 14.92
N SER A 4 35.89 -27.09 14.17
CA SER A 4 36.85 -26.01 13.88
C SER A 4 36.08 -24.76 13.42
N LYS A 5 36.02 -23.72 14.24
CA LYS A 5 37.06 -22.69 14.41
C LYS A 5 36.96 -21.63 13.32
N PHE A 6 36.17 -20.59 13.59
CA PHE A 6 36.32 -19.29 12.95
C PHE A 6 36.54 -18.24 14.05
N PRO A 7 37.79 -17.78 14.23
CA PRO A 7 38.10 -16.72 15.18
C PRO A 7 37.70 -15.37 14.59
N GLY A 8 36.92 -14.61 15.37
CA GLY A 8 36.60 -13.22 15.07
C GLY A 8 37.85 -12.35 15.06
N GLY A 9 38.33 -11.99 13.87
CA GLY A 9 39.37 -10.99 13.66
C GLY A 9 38.79 -9.58 13.80
N ARG A 10 38.66 -9.10 15.04
CA ARG A 10 38.33 -7.69 15.33
C ARG A 10 39.54 -6.83 14.97
N ARG A 11 39.37 -6.14 13.85
CA ARG A 11 40.23 -5.11 13.26
C ARG A 11 40.94 -4.22 14.28
N THR A 12 42.18 -3.88 13.90
CA THR A 12 42.93 -2.65 14.19
C THR A 12 43.32 -2.38 15.66
N GLY A 13 44.55 -2.78 16.00
CA GLY A 13 45.32 -2.16 17.06
C GLY A 13 46.22 -1.08 16.46
N ASN A 14 45.99 0.18 16.82
CA ASN A 14 46.93 1.03 17.55
C ASN A 14 46.34 2.44 17.67
N PRO A 15 46.17 2.94 18.90
CA PRO A 15 46.90 4.15 19.21
C PRO A 15 47.66 4.00 20.51
N ALA A 16 48.96 4.24 20.41
CA ALA A 16 49.89 4.73 21.42
C ALA A 16 49.44 4.53 22.89
N ALA A 17 50.01 3.49 23.50
CA ALA A 17 50.19 3.43 24.95
C ALA A 17 51.04 4.63 25.41
N GLY A 18 50.43 5.50 26.23
CA GLY A 18 51.06 6.65 26.85
C GLY A 18 50.24 7.15 28.04
N ALA A 19 50.66 6.72 29.24
CA ALA A 19 50.41 7.26 30.58
C ALA A 19 49.31 8.33 30.80
N ARG A 20 48.34 8.03 31.67
CA ARG A 20 47.77 8.93 32.70
C ARG A 20 46.92 8.14 33.72
N PRO A 21 47.12 8.32 35.04
CA PRO A 21 46.31 7.65 36.06
C PRO A 21 44.98 8.39 36.24
N GLN A 22 43.85 7.69 36.12
CA GLN A 22 42.54 8.25 36.46
C GLN A 22 42.19 7.80 37.89
N THR A 23 42.55 8.67 38.83
CA THR A 23 42.07 8.65 40.21
C THR A 23 40.59 9.02 40.25
N ALA A 24 39.88 8.38 41.18
CA ALA A 24 38.46 8.49 41.46
C ALA A 24 37.89 9.93 41.41
N SER A 25 36.69 10.03 40.85
CA SER A 25 35.70 11.04 41.24
C SER A 25 34.31 10.45 41.01
N ALA A 26 33.70 10.05 42.13
CA ALA A 26 32.28 9.82 42.23
C ALA A 26 31.56 11.16 42.16
N SER A 27 30.62 11.30 41.22
CA SER A 27 29.62 12.38 41.23
C SER A 27 28.32 11.89 40.58
N ALA A 28 27.36 11.56 41.45
CA ALA A 28 25.92 11.68 41.28
C ALA A 28 25.33 11.32 39.89
N ALA A 29 25.05 10.03 39.70
CA ALA A 29 24.05 9.59 38.73
C ALA A 29 22.64 9.84 39.32
N THR A 30 22.05 10.99 38.99
CA THR A 30 20.62 11.22 39.19
C THR A 30 19.88 10.35 38.19
N VAL A 31 19.37 9.20 38.66
CA VAL A 31 18.40 8.38 37.92
C VAL A 31 17.09 9.17 37.90
N THR A 32 16.85 9.92 36.82
CA THR A 32 15.53 10.48 36.54
C THR A 32 14.63 9.33 36.11
N VAL A 33 13.66 9.04 36.97
CA VAL A 33 12.55 8.11 36.80
C VAL A 33 11.83 8.37 35.48
N ASP A 34 11.48 7.26 34.83
CA ASP A 34 10.61 7.09 33.67
C ASP A 34 9.57 8.21 33.44
N ASP A 35 9.76 8.98 32.37
CA ASP A 35 8.67 9.68 31.72
C ASP A 35 7.92 8.66 30.84
N ALA A 36 6.76 8.22 31.33
CA ALA A 36 5.84 7.40 30.57
C ALA A 36 5.59 8.06 29.20
N PRO A 37 5.80 7.37 28.06
CA PRO A 37 5.63 8.01 26.77
C PRO A 37 4.17 8.40 26.62
N ALA A 38 3.91 9.71 26.65
CA ALA A 38 2.62 10.28 26.32
C ALA A 38 2.17 9.64 25.01
N LYS A 39 1.08 8.86 25.09
CA LYS A 39 0.51 8.11 23.98
C LYS A 39 0.29 9.09 22.83
N LYS A 40 1.20 9.09 21.85
CA LYS A 40 1.15 9.97 20.69
C LYS A 40 -0.12 9.58 19.94
N LYS A 41 -1.21 10.27 20.23
CA LYS A 41 -2.43 10.25 19.43
C LYS A 41 -1.93 10.49 18.01
N THR A 42 -2.22 9.56 17.11
CA THR A 42 -1.78 9.58 15.72
C THR A 42 -2.11 10.96 15.18
N SER A 43 -1.10 11.82 15.07
CA SER A 43 -1.36 13.19 14.66
C SER A 43 -1.81 13.16 13.20
N PRO A 44 -2.68 14.07 12.75
CA PRO A 44 -3.06 14.16 11.33
C PRO A 44 -1.85 14.09 10.39
N ALA A 45 -0.72 14.68 10.79
CA ALA A 45 0.55 14.61 10.07
C ALA A 45 1.15 13.18 9.97
N GLN A 46 1.03 12.36 11.01
CA GLN A 46 1.47 10.95 10.96
C GLN A 46 0.55 10.09 10.07
N PHE A 47 -0.75 10.37 10.03
CA PHE A 47 -1.68 9.65 9.14
C PHE A 47 -1.33 9.82 7.66
N PHE A 48 -1.00 11.03 7.20
CA PHE A 48 -0.56 11.23 5.80
C PHE A 48 0.70 10.41 5.46
N SER A 49 1.62 10.28 6.42
CA SER A 49 2.82 9.45 6.25
C SER A 49 2.48 7.96 6.12
N GLN A 50 1.49 7.49 6.89
CA GLN A 50 0.98 6.11 6.82
C GLN A 50 0.21 5.87 5.53
N VAL A 51 -0.68 6.78 5.10
CA VAL A 51 -1.43 6.69 3.84
C VAL A 51 -0.49 6.69 2.64
N ARG A 52 0.59 7.48 2.65
CA ARG A 52 1.62 7.43 1.60
C ARG A 52 2.38 6.10 1.60
N ALA A 53 2.66 5.55 2.77
CA ALA A 53 3.32 4.24 2.90
C ALA A 53 2.43 3.09 2.40
N GLU A 54 1.13 3.13 2.70
CA GLU A 54 0.13 2.17 2.18
C GLU A 54 -0.17 2.39 0.69
N GLY A 55 -0.22 3.65 0.24
CA GLY A 55 -0.47 4.02 -1.15
C GLY A 55 0.60 3.50 -2.11
N ARG A 56 1.84 3.29 -1.64
CA ARG A 56 2.91 2.64 -2.42
C ARG A 56 2.69 1.16 -2.66
N LYS A 57 1.81 0.51 -1.88
CA LYS A 57 1.42 -0.90 -2.08
C LYS A 57 0.33 -1.05 -3.14
N ILE A 58 -0.31 0.05 -3.55
CA ILE A 58 -1.33 0.05 -4.60
C ILE A 58 -0.63 -0.12 -5.95
N ILE A 59 -0.78 -1.30 -6.52
CA ILE A 59 -0.45 -1.55 -7.92
C ILE A 59 -1.53 -0.92 -8.79
N TRP A 60 -1.25 0.28 -9.31
CA TRP A 60 -2.16 0.94 -10.24
C TRP A 60 -2.19 0.20 -11.57
N PRO A 61 -3.38 -0.03 -12.15
CA PRO A 61 -3.52 -0.78 -13.38
C PRO A 61 -2.78 -0.08 -14.51
N SER A 62 -2.10 -0.86 -15.34
CA SER A 62 -1.50 -0.32 -16.55
C SER A 62 -2.59 0.11 -17.55
N ARG A 63 -2.27 1.04 -18.46
CA ARG A 63 -3.21 1.45 -19.53
C ARG A 63 -3.64 0.26 -20.39
N LYS A 64 -2.75 -0.73 -20.55
CA LYS A 64 -3.04 -1.96 -21.30
C LYS A 64 -4.07 -2.82 -20.59
N GLU A 65 -3.91 -3.06 -19.29
CA GLU A 65 -4.89 -3.80 -18.49
C GLU A 65 -6.26 -3.10 -18.50
N THR A 66 -6.27 -1.79 -18.26
CA THR A 66 -7.51 -0.98 -18.28
C THR A 66 -8.23 -1.11 -19.61
N TRP A 67 -7.49 -1.05 -20.73
CA TRP A 67 -8.06 -1.19 -22.07
C TRP A 67 -8.65 -2.58 -22.30
N ILE A 68 -7.92 -3.63 -21.92
CA ILE A 68 -8.36 -5.02 -22.08
C ILE A 68 -9.65 -5.28 -21.28
N THR A 69 -9.69 -4.87 -20.01
CA THR A 69 -10.89 -5.04 -19.17
C THR A 69 -12.06 -4.22 -19.71
N SER A 70 -11.81 -3.00 -20.20
CA SER A 70 -12.86 -2.18 -20.81
C SER A 70 -13.41 -2.81 -22.08
N VAL A 71 -12.54 -3.32 -22.97
CA VAL A 71 -12.97 -3.98 -24.22
C VAL A 71 -13.80 -5.24 -23.92
N MET A 72 -13.38 -6.04 -22.94
CA MET A 72 -14.15 -7.21 -22.51
C MET A 72 -15.58 -6.84 -22.08
N VAL A 73 -15.73 -5.78 -21.28
CA VAL A 73 -17.05 -5.27 -20.88
C VAL A 73 -17.80 -4.68 -22.07
N PHE A 74 -17.09 -3.95 -22.94
CA PHE A 74 -17.68 -3.31 -24.12
C PHE A 74 -18.34 -4.32 -25.06
N ILE A 75 -17.71 -5.48 -25.27
CA ILE A 75 -18.28 -6.56 -26.08
C ILE A 75 -19.64 -7.02 -25.51
N MET A 76 -19.72 -7.25 -24.19
CA MET A 76 -20.98 -7.64 -23.54
C MET A 76 -22.05 -6.55 -23.68
N VAL A 77 -21.66 -5.28 -23.51
CA VAL A 77 -22.57 -4.13 -23.65
C VAL A 77 -23.10 -4.02 -25.08
N LEU A 78 -22.24 -4.23 -26.10
CA LEU A 78 -22.66 -4.20 -27.50
C LEU A 78 -23.65 -5.33 -27.81
N LEU A 79 -23.44 -6.53 -27.28
CA LEU A 79 -24.38 -7.64 -27.44
C LEU A 79 -25.73 -7.33 -26.80
N ALA A 80 -25.73 -6.81 -25.57
CA ALA A 80 -26.95 -6.40 -24.89
C ALA A 80 -27.67 -5.26 -25.63
N ALA A 81 -26.93 -4.26 -26.13
CA ALA A 81 -27.48 -3.16 -26.91
C ALA A 81 -28.12 -3.63 -28.22
N ALA A 82 -27.47 -4.57 -28.93
CA ALA A 82 -28.04 -5.17 -30.13
C ALA A 82 -29.33 -5.95 -29.82
N PHE A 83 -29.36 -6.70 -28.71
CA PHE A 83 -30.57 -7.40 -28.26
C PHE A 83 -31.72 -6.43 -27.95
N PHE A 84 -31.46 -5.39 -27.15
CA PHE A 84 -32.49 -4.40 -26.82
C PHE A 84 -32.98 -3.68 -28.06
N TRP A 85 -32.09 -3.32 -28.99
CA TRP A 85 -32.50 -2.67 -30.23
C TRP A 85 -33.51 -3.49 -31.04
N ILE A 86 -33.31 -4.82 -31.12
CA ILE A 86 -34.26 -5.72 -31.80
C ILE A 86 -35.60 -5.77 -31.05
N VAL A 87 -35.56 -5.87 -29.72
CA VAL A 87 -36.76 -5.91 -28.89
C VAL A 87 -37.54 -4.61 -29.00
N ASP A 88 -36.87 -3.45 -28.93
CA ASP A 88 -37.47 -2.14 -29.07
C ASP A 88 -38.11 -1.95 -30.45
N TRP A 89 -37.45 -2.42 -31.51
CA TRP A 89 -38.01 -2.41 -32.85
C TRP A 89 -39.30 -3.25 -32.93
N LEU A 90 -39.28 -4.46 -32.36
CA LEU A 90 -40.43 -5.35 -32.33
C LEU A 90 -41.59 -4.78 -31.51
N LEU A 91 -41.30 -4.21 -30.34
CA LEU A 91 -42.28 -3.56 -29.48
C LEU A 91 -42.89 -2.33 -30.17
N GLY A 92 -42.10 -1.57 -30.93
CA GLY A 92 -42.58 -0.47 -31.76
C GLY A 92 -43.63 -0.95 -32.77
N GLN A 93 -43.34 -2.01 -33.53
CA GLN A 93 -44.30 -2.59 -34.48
C GLN A 93 -45.53 -3.19 -33.77
N ALA A 94 -45.35 -3.82 -32.61
CA ALA A 94 -46.47 -4.34 -31.83
C ALA A 94 -47.40 -3.22 -31.36
N SER A 95 -46.85 -2.08 -30.94
CA SER A 95 -47.62 -0.95 -30.46
C SER A 95 -48.49 -0.30 -31.56
N THR A 96 -48.00 -0.23 -32.79
CA THR A 96 -48.78 0.31 -33.91
C THR A 96 -49.95 -0.61 -34.27
N ILE A 97 -49.75 -1.93 -34.21
CA ILE A 97 -50.83 -2.92 -34.40
C ILE A 97 -51.90 -2.75 -33.31
N VAL A 98 -51.49 -2.59 -32.05
CA VAL A 98 -52.43 -2.41 -30.93
C VAL A 98 -53.24 -1.12 -31.08
N LEU A 99 -52.61 -0.01 -31.46
CA LEU A 99 -53.30 1.26 -31.71
C LEU A 99 -54.24 1.18 -32.92
N ALA A 100 -53.87 0.41 -33.96
CA ALA A 100 -54.69 0.19 -35.14
C ALA A 100 -55.96 -0.64 -34.87
N ILE A 101 -56.01 -1.43 -33.78
CA ILE A 101 -57.21 -2.16 -33.35
C ILE A 101 -58.23 -1.24 -32.67
N GLY A 102 -57.79 -0.10 -32.12
CA GLY A 102 -58.64 0.86 -31.41
C GLY A 102 -59.12 2.06 -32.24
N GLN A 103 -58.64 2.21 -33.47
CA GLN A 103 -59.14 3.15 -34.48
C GLN A 103 -60.21 2.46 -35.34
#